data_AF-A0A7I9ZCV9-F1
#
_entry.id   AF-A0A7I9ZCV9-F1
#
_cell.length_a   1.000
_cell.length_b   1.000
_cell.length_c   1.000
_cell.angle_alpha   90.00
_cell.angle_beta   90.00
_cell.angle_gamma   90.00
#
_symmetry.space_group_name_H-M   'P 1'
#
loop_
_entity.id
_entity.type
_entity.pdbx_description
1 polymer ?
#
loop_
_entity_poly.entity_id
_entity_poly.type
_entity_poly.pdbx_seq_one_letter_code
_entity_poly.pdbx_strand_id
1 'polypeptide(L)'
;MVSENYSAVDALVESVSMLMAEPRPLPRPTKRLKKRSEWPIDEALLVFEAAVEYVAVCNNYDAVADWKRRQAKLNGWLEVLRREPPPMSDEQFAASMITCGTVKRTELDAVLVGTRHSAALSNDIVQVIAEQQRRCEETQRMNLAVARGRERVAIIMKRCVERRADISGATEARLQQISPEDTAARKSAIEAAYPDLIVLSETACEQINAQTRRVLDAHRRTAAMPIWQFWEMAYKDLIEG
;
A
#
# COMPACT_ATOMS: atom_id res chain seq x y z
N MET A 1 26.52 26.46 -42.08
CA MET A 1 26.06 26.37 -40.67
C MET A 1 25.11 25.20 -40.60
N VAL A 2 25.50 24.15 -39.88
CA VAL A 2 24.76 22.89 -39.82
C VAL A 2 23.67 23.03 -38.75
N SER A 3 22.43 23.23 -39.20
CA SER A 3 21.17 22.80 -38.59
C SER A 3 21.19 22.54 -37.08
N GLU A 4 20.94 23.58 -36.28
CA GLU A 4 20.60 23.49 -34.85
C GLU A 4 19.15 23.00 -34.60
N ASN A 5 18.49 22.38 -35.59
CA ASN A 5 17.27 21.60 -35.41
C ASN A 5 17.57 20.19 -34.83
N TYR A 6 18.54 20.09 -33.91
CA TYR A 6 18.62 18.98 -32.96
C TYR A 6 17.49 19.23 -31.95
N SER A 7 16.33 18.69 -32.32
CA SER A 7 15.03 19.35 -32.31
C SER A 7 14.32 19.17 -30.98
N ALA A 8 13.47 20.11 -30.57
CA ALA A 8 12.67 20.03 -29.34
C ALA A 8 11.89 18.70 -29.16
N VAL A 9 11.65 17.95 -30.25
CA VAL A 9 11.12 16.57 -30.21
C VAL A 9 12.07 15.61 -29.50
N ASP A 10 13.37 15.68 -29.75
CA ASP A 10 14.36 14.77 -29.15
C ASP A 10 14.42 14.97 -27.64
N ALA A 11 14.33 16.22 -27.16
CA ALA A 11 14.22 16.54 -25.75
C ALA A 11 12.92 16.02 -25.11
N LEU A 12 11.80 16.04 -25.84
CA LEU A 12 10.53 15.46 -25.40
C LEU A 12 10.60 13.92 -25.36
N VAL A 13 11.20 13.30 -26.37
CA VAL A 13 11.45 11.85 -26.41
C VAL A 13 12.35 11.43 -25.26
N GLU A 14 13.40 12.20 -24.96
CA GLU A 14 14.28 11.98 -23.81
C GLU A 14 13.51 12.09 -22.50
N SER A 15 12.70 13.14 -22.32
CA SER A 15 11.87 13.34 -21.12
C SER A 15 10.89 12.19 -20.88
N VAL A 16 10.21 11.73 -21.94
CA VAL A 16 9.32 10.55 -21.87
C VAL A 16 10.12 9.29 -21.55
N SER A 17 11.30 9.12 -22.15
CA SER A 17 12.18 7.98 -21.88
C SER A 17 12.69 7.97 -20.43
N MET A 18 13.01 9.13 -19.85
CA MET A 18 13.37 9.26 -18.44
C MET A 18 12.23 8.86 -17.51
N LEU A 19 10.99 9.28 -17.80
CA LEU A 19 9.82 8.85 -17.03
C LEU A 19 9.58 7.34 -17.12
N MET A 20 9.86 6.77 -18.29
CA MET A 20 9.76 5.31 -18.49
C MET A 20 10.83 4.51 -17.76
N ALA A 21 11.98 5.12 -17.42
CA ALA A 21 13.04 4.48 -16.66
C ALA A 21 12.66 4.17 -15.20
N GLU A 22 11.48 4.61 -14.73
CA GLU A 22 10.99 4.27 -13.41
C GLU A 22 10.95 2.73 -13.20
N PRO A 23 11.61 2.22 -12.15
CA PRO A 23 11.67 0.80 -11.90
C PRO A 23 10.29 0.22 -11.62
N ARG A 24 10.04 -0.97 -12.17
CA ARG A 24 8.83 -1.73 -11.87
C ARG A 24 8.80 -2.08 -10.36
N PRO A 25 7.67 -1.86 -9.66
CA PRO A 25 7.52 -2.31 -8.28
C PRO A 25 7.78 -3.81 -8.16
N LEU A 26 8.61 -4.19 -7.19
CA LEU A 26 9.00 -5.59 -6.98
C LEU A 26 7.79 -6.41 -6.51
N PRO A 27 7.52 -7.58 -7.13
CA PRO A 27 6.48 -8.48 -6.63
C PRO A 27 6.77 -8.87 -5.18
N ARG A 28 5.81 -8.61 -4.29
CA ARG A 28 5.86 -9.11 -2.92
C ARG A 28 5.19 -10.49 -2.86
N PRO A 29 5.92 -11.57 -2.56
CA PRO A 29 5.31 -12.87 -2.34
C PRO A 29 4.49 -12.85 -1.05
N THR A 30 3.35 -13.51 -1.07
CA THR A 30 2.51 -13.68 0.11
C THR A 30 3.26 -14.51 1.15
N LYS A 31 3.43 -13.96 2.36
CA LYS A 31 4.04 -14.69 3.47
C LYS A 31 3.02 -15.65 4.11
N ARG A 32 3.36 -16.94 4.16
CA ARG A 32 2.58 -17.92 4.95
C ARG A 32 2.73 -17.64 6.44
N LEU A 33 1.62 -17.73 7.15
CA LEU A 33 1.57 -17.55 8.60
C LEU A 33 1.43 -18.91 9.28
N LYS A 34 2.11 -19.07 10.43
CA LYS A 34 2.01 -20.29 11.23
C LYS A 34 1.01 -20.06 12.35
N LYS A 35 0.09 -21.00 12.56
CA LYS A 35 -0.75 -21.05 13.75
C LYS A 35 0.17 -21.14 14.99
N ARG A 36 -0.04 -20.26 15.97
CA ARG A 36 0.82 -20.14 17.15
C ARG A 36 0.32 -20.96 18.33
N SER A 37 -0.95 -20.84 18.67
CA SER A 37 -1.60 -21.58 19.75
C SER A 37 -3.12 -21.55 19.58
N GLU A 38 -3.84 -22.19 20.50
CA GLU A 38 -5.31 -22.12 20.62
C GLU A 38 -5.79 -21.00 21.56
N TRP A 39 -4.87 -20.15 22.05
CA TRP A 39 -5.26 -19.04 22.92
C TRP A 39 -5.92 -17.91 22.12
N PRO A 40 -7.03 -17.33 22.61
CA PRO A 40 -7.76 -16.28 21.88
C PRO A 40 -6.89 -15.06 21.51
N ILE A 41 -5.93 -14.71 22.36
CA ILE A 41 -5.02 -13.58 22.11
C ILE A 41 -4.08 -13.88 20.93
N ASP A 42 -3.57 -15.11 20.85
CA ASP A 42 -2.69 -15.53 19.77
C ASP A 42 -3.43 -15.63 18.43
N GLU A 43 -4.69 -16.05 18.46
CA GLU A 43 -5.56 -16.00 17.28
C GLU A 43 -5.82 -14.56 16.83
N ALA A 44 -6.19 -13.66 17.74
CA ALA A 44 -6.38 -12.23 17.41
C ALA A 44 -5.10 -11.61 16.82
N LEU A 45 -3.92 -11.96 17.36
CA LEU A 45 -2.63 -11.53 16.85
C LEU A 45 -2.36 -12.09 15.45
N LEU A 46 -2.73 -13.34 15.19
CA LEU A 46 -2.59 -13.96 13.88
C LEU A 46 -3.49 -13.28 12.84
N VAL A 47 -4.73 -12.92 13.20
CA VAL A 47 -5.63 -12.14 12.34
C VAL A 47 -5.04 -10.76 12.04
N PHE A 48 -4.45 -10.10 13.05
CA PHE A 48 -3.76 -8.83 12.85
C PHE A 48 -2.58 -8.95 11.87
N GLU A 49 -1.74 -9.98 12.02
CA GLU A 49 -0.61 -10.22 11.11
C GLU A 49 -1.07 -10.54 9.69
N ALA A 50 -2.14 -11.31 9.54
CA ALA A 50 -2.79 -11.56 8.26
C ALA A 50 -3.27 -10.27 7.61
N ALA A 51 -3.92 -9.38 8.36
CA ALA A 51 -4.39 -8.09 7.85
C ALA A 51 -3.23 -7.23 7.33
N VAL A 52 -2.12 -7.18 8.08
CA VAL A 52 -0.92 -6.46 7.65
C VAL A 52 -0.34 -7.01 6.35
N GLU A 53 -0.22 -8.34 6.22
CA GLU A 53 0.33 -8.95 5.01
C GLU A 53 -0.60 -8.76 3.82
N TYR A 54 -1.90 -8.95 4.00
CA TYR A 54 -2.89 -8.81 2.94
C TYR A 54 -2.96 -7.37 2.40
N VAL A 55 -2.94 -6.37 3.29
CA VAL A 55 -2.90 -4.95 2.93
C VAL A 55 -1.62 -4.61 2.15
N ALA A 56 -0.48 -5.18 2.54
CA ALA A 56 0.78 -4.98 1.82
C ALA A 56 0.78 -5.63 0.43
N VAL A 57 0.25 -6.84 0.29
CA VAL A 57 0.10 -7.53 -1.00
C VAL A 57 -0.85 -6.75 -1.91
N CYS A 58 -1.99 -6.30 -1.39
CA CYS A 58 -2.94 -5.48 -2.16
C CYS A 58 -2.33 -4.16 -2.63
N ASN A 59 -1.59 -3.45 -1.76
CA ASN A 59 -0.89 -2.22 -2.16
C ASN A 59 0.12 -2.49 -3.28
N ASN A 60 0.86 -3.60 -3.19
CA ASN A 60 1.80 -3.97 -4.23
C ASN A 60 1.12 -4.30 -5.57
N TYR A 61 -0.01 -5.01 -5.52
CA TYR A 61 -0.80 -5.29 -6.72
C TYR A 61 -1.28 -4.01 -7.40
N ASP A 62 -1.84 -3.07 -6.62
CA ASP A 62 -2.31 -1.79 -7.14
C ASP A 62 -1.13 -0.94 -7.68
N ALA A 63 0.01 -0.94 -6.99
CA ALA A 63 1.23 -0.27 -7.47
C ALA A 63 1.75 -0.82 -8.81
N VAL A 64 1.76 -2.13 -8.99
CA VAL A 64 2.15 -2.75 -10.27
C VAL A 64 1.15 -2.38 -11.38
N ALA A 65 -0.14 -2.37 -11.09
CA ALA A 65 -1.17 -1.98 -12.05
C ALA A 65 -1.05 -0.50 -12.47
N ASP A 66 -0.81 0.39 -11.50
CA ASP A 66 -0.58 1.82 -11.75
C ASP A 66 0.67 2.05 -12.59
N TRP A 67 1.78 1.42 -12.24
CA TRP A 67 3.02 1.48 -13.02
C TRP A 67 2.78 1.01 -14.46
N LYS A 68 2.12 -0.14 -14.67
CA LYS A 68 1.82 -0.65 -16.02
C LYS A 68 0.99 0.34 -16.84
N ARG A 69 -0.02 0.97 -16.23
CA ARG A 69 -0.86 1.97 -16.91
C ARG A 69 -0.05 3.20 -17.32
N ARG A 70 0.78 3.74 -16.43
CA ARG A 70 1.64 4.89 -16.73
C ARG A 70 2.66 4.56 -17.82
N GLN A 71 3.29 3.39 -17.76
CA GLN A 71 4.21 2.92 -18.80
C GLN A 71 3.53 2.73 -20.15
N ALA A 72 2.31 2.17 -20.19
CA ALA A 72 1.55 2.03 -21.43
C ALA A 72 1.21 3.39 -22.04
N LYS A 73 0.84 4.36 -21.21
CA LYS A 73 0.54 5.74 -21.63
C LYS A 73 1.77 6.44 -22.23
N LEU A 74 2.92 6.33 -21.57
CA LEU A 74 4.19 6.90 -22.06
C LEU A 74 4.68 6.21 -23.35
N ASN A 75 4.57 4.89 -23.45
CA ASN A 75 4.88 4.15 -24.67
C ASN A 75 4.00 4.61 -25.85
N GLY A 76 2.70 4.81 -25.61
CA GLY A 76 1.80 5.33 -26.64
C GLY A 76 2.26 6.70 -27.18
N TRP A 77 2.76 7.58 -26.30
CA TRP A 77 3.33 8.85 -26.71
C TRP A 77 4.63 8.70 -27.50
N LEU A 78 5.53 7.79 -27.13
CA LEU A 78 6.72 7.51 -27.95
C LEU A 78 6.37 7.04 -29.36
N GLU A 79 5.34 6.19 -29.51
CA GLU A 79 4.89 5.75 -30.82
C GLU A 79 4.30 6.90 -31.64
N VAL A 80 3.52 7.79 -31.02
CA VAL A 80 2.96 8.99 -31.66
C VAL A 80 4.07 9.91 -32.16
N LEU A 81 5.03 10.25 -31.28
CA LEU A 81 6.14 11.15 -31.61
C LEU A 81 7.06 10.57 -32.70
N ARG A 82 7.37 9.26 -32.63
CA ARG A 82 8.23 8.60 -33.64
C ARG A 82 7.59 8.48 -35.02
N ARG A 83 6.25 8.43 -35.09
CA ARG A 83 5.50 8.37 -36.36
C ARG A 83 5.14 9.76 -36.87
N GLU A 84 5.39 10.81 -36.10
CA GLU A 84 5.07 12.17 -36.51
C GLU A 84 5.99 12.59 -37.66
N PRO A 85 5.45 13.10 -38.78
CA PRO A 85 6.29 13.64 -39.84
C PRO A 85 7.09 14.83 -39.32
N PRO A 86 8.30 15.08 -39.85
CA PRO A 86 9.08 16.24 -39.47
C PRO A 86 8.28 17.53 -39.72
N PRO A 87 8.41 18.54 -38.85
CA PRO A 87 7.71 19.80 -39.06
C PRO A 87 8.17 20.46 -40.36
N MET A 88 7.30 21.31 -40.90
CA MET A 88 7.66 22.18 -42.03
C MET A 88 8.89 23.02 -41.66
N SER A 89 9.73 23.35 -42.63
CA SER A 89 10.77 24.35 -42.40
C SER A 89 10.15 25.73 -42.15
N ASP A 90 10.89 26.62 -41.50
CA ASP A 90 10.44 28.00 -41.24
C ASP A 90 10.00 28.72 -42.53
N GLU A 91 10.70 28.47 -43.64
CA GLU A 91 10.40 29.01 -44.97
C GLU A 91 9.07 28.46 -45.53
N GLN A 92 8.84 27.15 -45.39
CA GLN A 92 7.59 26.50 -45.81
C GLN A 92 6.41 26.98 -44.96
N PHE A 93 6.62 27.14 -43.66
CA PHE A 93 5.61 27.66 -42.75
C PHE A 93 5.27 29.13 -43.06
N ALA A 94 6.27 29.99 -43.27
CA ALA A 94 6.08 31.39 -43.67
C ALA A 94 5.33 31.52 -45.01
N ALA A 95 5.69 30.71 -46.01
CA ALA A 95 4.98 30.68 -47.29
C ALA A 95 3.51 30.24 -47.14
N SER A 96 3.24 29.24 -46.28
CA SER A 96 1.88 28.79 -45.96
C SER A 96 1.05 29.88 -45.30
N MET A 97 1.63 30.62 -44.33
CA MET A 97 0.96 31.76 -43.68
C MET A 97 0.59 32.87 -44.66
N ILE A 98 1.51 33.24 -45.56
CA ILE A 98 1.28 34.27 -46.59
C ILE A 98 0.17 33.84 -47.56
N THR A 99 0.16 32.56 -47.95
CA THR A 99 -0.80 32.02 -48.92
C THR A 99 -2.19 31.84 -48.32
N CYS A 100 -2.28 31.32 -47.08
CA CYS A 100 -3.56 30.99 -46.44
C CYS A 100 -4.14 32.16 -45.63
N GLY A 101 -3.35 33.17 -45.28
CA GLY A 101 -3.76 34.32 -44.47
C GLY A 101 -4.12 34.00 -43.02
N THR A 102 -3.92 32.75 -42.57
CA THR A 102 -4.26 32.30 -41.20
C THR A 102 -3.18 31.37 -40.66
N VAL A 103 -2.96 31.41 -39.34
CA VAL A 103 -2.01 30.54 -38.64
C VAL A 103 -2.77 29.39 -37.98
N LYS A 104 -2.51 28.16 -38.41
CA LYS A 104 -3.01 26.97 -37.71
C LYS A 104 -2.14 26.68 -36.49
N ARG A 105 -2.76 26.66 -35.31
CA ARG A 105 -2.04 26.48 -34.04
C ARG A 105 -1.21 25.20 -33.98
N THR A 106 -1.74 24.09 -34.49
CA THR A 106 -1.05 22.80 -34.52
C THR A 106 0.18 22.78 -35.42
N GLU A 107 0.15 23.54 -36.53
CA GLU A 107 1.30 23.67 -37.43
C GLU A 107 2.37 24.59 -36.81
N LEU A 108 1.94 25.66 -36.14
CA LEU A 108 2.83 26.52 -35.36
C LEU A 108 3.51 25.75 -34.21
N ASP A 109 2.76 24.95 -33.45
CA ASP A 109 3.33 24.14 -32.37
C ASP A 109 4.30 23.07 -32.91
N ALA A 110 4.01 22.48 -34.08
CA ALA A 110 4.94 21.57 -34.75
C ALA A 110 6.26 22.27 -35.13
N VAL A 111 6.21 23.50 -35.64
CA VAL A 111 7.43 24.26 -35.99
C VAL A 111 8.20 24.70 -34.74
N LEU A 112 7.50 25.22 -33.73
CA LEU A 112 8.15 25.79 -32.53
C LEU A 112 8.64 24.74 -31.52
N VAL A 113 7.87 23.66 -31.35
CA VAL A 113 8.07 22.65 -30.29
C VAL A 113 8.41 21.28 -30.90
N GLY A 114 8.33 21.16 -32.22
CA GLY A 114 8.64 19.93 -32.95
C GLY A 114 7.47 18.94 -33.02
N THR A 115 6.37 19.18 -32.31
CA THR A 115 5.17 18.32 -32.34
C THR A 115 3.88 19.12 -32.34
N ARG A 116 2.90 18.68 -33.13
CA ARG A 116 1.54 19.21 -33.13
C ARG A 116 0.71 18.80 -31.91
N HIS A 117 1.26 17.91 -31.08
CA HIS A 117 0.59 17.33 -29.92
C HIS A 117 1.10 17.85 -28.58
N SER A 118 1.88 18.94 -28.58
CA SER A 118 2.54 19.49 -27.39
C SER A 118 1.61 19.64 -26.19
N ALA A 119 0.44 20.27 -26.37
CA ALA A 119 -0.53 20.47 -25.29
C ALA A 119 -1.09 19.16 -24.71
N ALA A 120 -1.41 18.19 -25.58
CA ALA A 120 -1.93 16.90 -25.15
C ALA A 120 -0.86 16.08 -24.42
N LEU A 121 0.38 16.08 -24.93
CA LEU A 121 1.53 15.43 -24.32
C LEU A 121 1.83 16.04 -22.94
N SER A 122 1.87 17.37 -22.82
CA SER A 122 2.12 18.04 -21.53
C SER A 122 1.05 17.71 -20.50
N ASN A 123 -0.24 17.74 -20.88
CA ASN A 123 -1.34 17.36 -19.98
C ASN A 123 -1.18 15.92 -19.48
N ASP A 124 -0.82 15.00 -20.37
CA ASP A 124 -0.64 13.59 -20.04
C ASP A 124 0.57 13.32 -19.17
N ILE A 125 1.69 14.02 -19.39
CA ILE A 125 2.88 13.97 -18.52
C ILE A 125 2.53 14.47 -17.12
N VAL A 126 1.83 15.60 -17.01
CA VAL A 126 1.39 16.15 -15.72
C VAL A 126 0.49 15.14 -15.00
N GLN A 127 -0.43 14.49 -15.72
CA GLN A 127 -1.28 13.46 -15.15
C GLN A 127 -0.47 12.25 -14.65
N VAL A 128 0.51 11.77 -15.41
CA VAL A 128 1.38 10.64 -15.02
C VAL A 128 2.15 10.97 -13.74
N ILE A 129 2.69 12.19 -13.63
CA ILE A 129 3.39 12.66 -12.42
C ILE A 129 2.43 12.73 -11.23
N ALA A 130 1.24 13.30 -11.41
CA ALA A 130 0.24 13.42 -10.35
C ALA A 130 -0.29 12.05 -9.89
N GLU A 131 -0.44 11.08 -10.80
CA GLU A 131 -0.77 9.69 -10.46
C GLU A 131 0.33 9.03 -9.62
N GLN A 132 1.59 9.25 -9.97
CA GLN A 132 2.71 8.72 -9.18
C GLN A 132 2.76 9.33 -7.78
N GLN A 133 2.57 10.65 -7.66
CA GLN A 133 2.53 11.33 -6.36
C GLN A 133 1.43 10.77 -5.47
N ARG A 134 0.20 10.63 -6.00
CA ARG A 134 -0.92 10.02 -5.27
C ARG A 134 -0.60 8.59 -4.82
N ARG A 135 0.05 7.78 -5.65
CA ARG A 135 0.47 6.42 -5.28
C ARG A 135 1.47 6.39 -4.14
N CYS A 136 2.43 7.32 -4.14
CA CYS A 136 3.40 7.48 -3.05
C CYS A 136 2.70 7.86 -1.75
N GLU A 137 1.79 8.84 -1.79
CA GLU A 137 1.02 9.29 -0.63
C GLU A 137 0.13 8.17 -0.06
N GLU A 138 -0.57 7.44 -0.91
CA GLU A 138 -1.40 6.30 -0.47
C GLU A 138 -0.54 5.20 0.17
N THR A 139 0.61 4.88 -0.42
CA THR A 139 1.55 3.90 0.12
C THR A 139 2.08 4.35 1.50
N GLN A 140 2.44 5.63 1.63
CA GLN A 140 2.91 6.18 2.89
C GLN A 140 1.81 6.13 3.96
N ARG A 141 0.57 6.53 3.63
CA ARG A 141 -0.57 6.45 4.54
C ARG A 141 -0.79 5.03 5.04
N MET A 142 -0.70 4.03 4.15
CA MET A 142 -0.86 2.62 4.51
C MET A 142 0.29 2.11 5.39
N ASN A 143 1.53 2.45 5.07
CA ASN A 143 2.70 2.09 5.88
C ASN A 143 2.60 2.69 7.29
N LEU A 144 2.13 3.93 7.42
CA LEU A 144 1.89 4.57 8.71
C LEU A 144 0.79 3.85 9.51
N ALA A 145 -0.31 3.44 8.87
CA ALA A 145 -1.37 2.68 9.53
C ALA A 145 -0.85 1.34 10.06
N VAL A 146 -0.06 0.61 9.26
CA VAL A 146 0.58 -0.65 9.66
C VAL A 146 1.58 -0.44 10.79
N ALA A 147 2.45 0.58 10.70
CA ALA A 147 3.45 0.87 11.73
C ALA A 147 2.79 1.20 13.08
N ARG A 148 1.79 2.08 13.09
CA ARG A 148 1.01 2.42 14.30
C ARG A 148 0.27 1.21 14.85
N GLY A 149 -0.31 0.38 13.99
CA GLY A 149 -0.97 -0.87 14.40
C GLY A 149 0.00 -1.80 15.12
N ARG A 150 1.19 -2.02 14.55
CA ARG A 150 2.23 -2.90 15.13
C ARG A 150 2.71 -2.38 16.48
N GLU A 151 2.98 -1.08 16.58
CA GLU A 151 3.39 -0.44 17.84
C GLU A 151 2.32 -0.64 18.93
N ARG A 152 1.05 -0.40 18.61
CA ARG A 152 -0.06 -0.57 19.56
C ARG A 152 -0.24 -2.02 19.98
N VAL A 153 -0.20 -2.97 19.05
CA VAL A 153 -0.28 -4.40 19.36
C VAL A 153 0.88 -4.84 20.23
N ALA A 154 2.11 -4.37 19.99
CA ALA A 154 3.26 -4.67 20.85
C ALA A 154 3.05 -4.16 22.29
N ILE A 155 2.50 -2.96 22.46
CA ILE A 155 2.15 -2.41 23.79
C ILE A 155 1.07 -3.26 24.47
N ILE A 156 0.02 -3.67 23.74
CA ILE A 156 -1.05 -4.52 24.27
C ILE A 156 -0.45 -5.84 24.75
N MET A 157 0.34 -6.51 23.92
CA MET A 157 0.96 -7.79 24.26
C MET A 157 1.90 -7.68 25.47
N LYS A 158 2.70 -6.62 25.55
CA LYS A 158 3.56 -6.37 26.72
C LYS A 158 2.73 -6.26 28.00
N ARG A 159 1.65 -5.47 27.98
CA ARG A 159 0.74 -5.32 29.13
C ARG A 159 0.05 -6.64 29.49
N CYS A 160 -0.31 -7.46 28.51
CA CYS A 160 -0.89 -8.77 28.76
C CYS A 160 0.08 -9.70 29.50
N VAL A 161 1.36 -9.69 29.12
CA VAL A 161 2.40 -10.48 29.80
C VAL A 161 2.59 -10.00 31.24
N GLU A 162 2.73 -8.68 31.44
CA GLU A 162 2.87 -8.08 32.77
C GLU A 162 1.66 -8.43 33.66
N ARG A 163 0.44 -8.21 33.16
CA ARG A 163 -0.77 -8.47 33.94
C ARG A 163 -1.00 -9.95 34.24
N ARG A 164 -0.65 -10.83 33.30
CA ARG A 164 -0.70 -12.29 33.53
C ARG A 164 0.29 -12.69 34.62
N ALA A 165 1.49 -12.13 34.63
CA ALA A 165 2.48 -12.38 35.68
C ALA A 165 1.98 -11.90 37.05
N ASP A 166 1.32 -10.74 37.12
CA ASP A 166 0.70 -10.25 38.37
C ASP A 166 -0.38 -11.21 38.89
N ILE A 167 -1.27 -11.68 38.02
CA ILE A 167 -2.34 -12.62 38.40
C ILE A 167 -1.74 -13.94 38.86
N SER A 168 -0.76 -14.48 38.13
CA SER A 168 -0.05 -15.69 38.52
C SER A 168 0.68 -15.53 39.86
N GLY A 169 1.37 -14.41 40.08
CA GLY A 169 2.07 -14.11 41.33
C GLY A 169 1.12 -13.97 42.52
N ALA A 170 -0.02 -13.28 42.34
CA ALA A 170 -1.05 -13.17 43.37
C ALA A 170 -1.71 -14.52 43.70
N THR A 171 -1.92 -15.36 42.69
CA THR A 171 -2.45 -16.72 42.86
C THR A 171 -1.47 -17.60 43.62
N GLU A 172 -0.19 -17.57 43.26
CA GLU A 172 0.87 -18.32 43.94
C GLU A 172 1.01 -17.89 45.42
N ALA A 173 1.00 -16.58 45.69
CA ALA A 173 1.04 -16.05 47.06
C ALA A 173 -0.14 -16.55 47.92
N ARG A 174 -1.34 -16.67 47.33
CA ARG A 174 -2.51 -17.26 48.00
C ARG A 174 -2.32 -18.76 48.22
N LEU A 175 -1.80 -19.49 47.24
CA LEU A 175 -1.56 -20.94 47.35
C LEU A 175 -0.52 -21.28 48.42
N GLN A 176 0.46 -20.42 48.67
CA GLN A 176 1.45 -20.60 49.75
C GLN A 176 0.85 -20.46 51.15
N GLN A 177 -0.29 -19.78 51.30
CA GLN A 177 -1.01 -19.63 52.57
C GLN A 177 -1.97 -20.80 52.85
N ILE A 178 -2.21 -21.65 51.86
CA ILE A 178 -3.12 -22.79 51.96
C ILE A 178 -2.29 -24.06 52.18
N SER A 179 -2.73 -24.92 53.11
CA SER A 179 -2.09 -26.21 53.33
C SER A 179 -1.98 -27.00 52.01
N PRO A 180 -0.83 -27.62 51.69
CA PRO A 180 -0.70 -28.46 50.51
C PRO A 180 -1.71 -29.62 50.45
N GLU A 181 -2.17 -30.08 51.62
CA GLU A 181 -3.13 -31.19 51.77
C GLU A 181 -4.58 -30.74 51.49
N ASP A 182 -4.87 -29.44 51.59
CA ASP A 182 -6.19 -28.88 51.31
C ASP A 182 -6.38 -28.61 49.81
N THR A 183 -6.55 -29.70 49.07
CA THR A 183 -6.77 -29.68 47.62
C THR A 183 -7.99 -28.87 47.19
N ALA A 184 -9.04 -28.81 48.03
CA ALA A 184 -10.25 -28.07 47.74
C ALA A 184 -10.03 -26.56 47.82
N ALA A 185 -9.39 -26.07 48.89
CA ALA A 185 -9.03 -24.65 49.01
C ALA A 185 -8.03 -24.23 47.93
N ARG A 186 -7.04 -25.07 47.60
CA ARG A 186 -6.08 -24.79 46.50
C ARG A 186 -6.79 -24.69 45.14
N LYS A 187 -7.72 -25.59 44.85
CA LYS A 187 -8.51 -25.54 43.61
C LYS A 187 -9.36 -24.27 43.55
N SER A 188 -10.04 -23.92 44.65
CA SER A 188 -10.83 -22.69 44.74
C SER A 188 -9.98 -21.43 44.53
N ALA A 189 -8.76 -21.38 45.07
CA ALA A 189 -7.84 -20.27 44.87
C ALA A 189 -7.38 -20.11 43.41
N ILE A 190 -7.18 -21.22 42.68
CA ILE A 190 -6.87 -21.20 41.24
C ILE A 190 -8.09 -20.74 40.43
N GLU A 191 -9.26 -21.27 40.73
CA GLU A 191 -10.51 -20.90 40.05
C GLU A 191 -10.86 -19.43 40.24
N ALA A 192 -10.54 -18.85 41.40
CA ALA A 192 -10.71 -17.42 41.67
C ALA A 192 -9.86 -16.51 40.77
N ALA A 193 -8.80 -17.03 40.12
CA ALA A 193 -7.97 -16.28 39.17
C ALA A 193 -8.53 -16.30 37.74
N TYR A 194 -9.45 -17.22 37.41
CA TYR A 194 -9.99 -17.35 36.06
C TYR A 194 -10.76 -16.12 35.58
N PRO A 195 -11.63 -15.47 36.38
CA PRO A 195 -12.31 -14.25 35.93
C PRO A 195 -11.34 -13.16 35.48
N ASP A 196 -10.25 -12.95 36.22
CA ASP A 196 -9.23 -11.95 35.89
C ASP A 196 -8.49 -12.28 34.58
N LEU A 197 -8.19 -13.57 34.36
CA LEU A 197 -7.55 -14.05 33.13
C LEU A 197 -8.50 -13.94 31.91
N ILE A 198 -9.80 -14.23 32.10
CA ILE A 198 -10.82 -14.09 31.05
C ILE A 198 -10.94 -12.63 30.64
N VAL A 199 -11.15 -11.72 31.60
CA VAL A 199 -11.26 -10.27 31.34
C VAL A 199 -10.00 -9.74 30.65
N LEU A 200 -8.81 -10.19 31.08
CA LEU A 200 -7.55 -9.83 30.44
C LEU A 200 -7.53 -10.27 28.96
N SER A 201 -7.93 -11.51 28.69
CA SER A 201 -7.95 -12.07 27.33
C SER A 201 -8.96 -11.36 26.44
N GLU A 202 -10.20 -11.18 26.88
CA GLU A 202 -11.26 -10.52 26.13
C GLU A 202 -10.86 -9.08 25.77
N THR A 203 -10.40 -8.32 26.77
CA THR A 203 -9.94 -6.93 26.58
C THR A 203 -8.79 -6.86 25.57
N ALA A 204 -7.82 -7.78 25.65
CA ALA A 204 -6.70 -7.82 24.72
C ALA A 204 -7.15 -8.15 23.29
N CYS A 205 -8.01 -9.15 23.13
CA CYS A 205 -8.58 -9.54 21.84
C CYS A 205 -9.34 -8.38 21.19
N GLU A 206 -10.18 -7.67 21.95
CA GLU A 206 -10.91 -6.50 21.46
C GLU A 206 -9.96 -5.38 21.00
N GLN A 207 -8.94 -5.07 21.80
CA GLN A 207 -7.97 -4.02 21.46
C GLN A 207 -7.13 -4.39 20.23
N ILE A 208 -6.74 -5.65 20.08
CA ILE A 208 -6.04 -6.16 18.89
C ILE A 208 -6.97 -6.11 17.68
N ASN A 209 -8.21 -6.58 17.80
CA ASN A 209 -9.21 -6.52 16.72
C ASN A 209 -9.50 -5.08 16.27
N ALA A 210 -9.51 -4.12 17.19
CA ALA A 210 -9.61 -2.71 16.86
C ALA A 210 -8.40 -2.22 16.04
N GLN A 211 -7.17 -2.71 16.31
CA GLN A 211 -6.02 -2.42 15.46
C GLN A 211 -6.09 -3.13 14.11
N THR A 212 -6.56 -4.38 14.07
CA THR A 212 -6.82 -5.13 12.84
C THR A 212 -7.77 -4.35 11.93
N ARG A 213 -8.89 -3.84 12.46
CA ARG A 213 -9.84 -2.99 11.73
C ARG A 213 -9.15 -1.77 11.11
N ARG A 214 -8.38 -1.02 11.90
CA ARG A 214 -7.66 0.17 11.43
C ARG A 214 -6.67 -0.13 10.30
N VAL A 215 -6.02 -1.29 10.34
CA VAL A 215 -5.13 -1.74 9.25
C VAL A 215 -5.93 -2.09 8.01
N LEU A 216 -7.04 -2.83 8.14
CA LEU A 216 -7.91 -3.18 7.02
C LEU A 216 -8.57 -1.94 6.38
N ASP A 217 -8.90 -0.91 7.17
CA ASP A 217 -9.41 0.38 6.68
C ASP A 217 -8.39 1.16 5.86
N ALA A 218 -7.10 0.81 5.98
CA ALA A 218 -6.06 1.44 5.19
C ALA A 218 -6.18 1.09 3.70
N HIS A 219 -6.91 0.05 3.31
CA HIS A 219 -7.03 -0.36 1.91
C HIS A 219 -8.49 -0.54 1.46
N ARG A 220 -8.81 0.00 0.27
CA ARG A 220 -10.18 0.01 -0.28
C ARG A 220 -10.84 -1.38 -0.40
N ARG A 221 -10.06 -2.42 -0.73
CA ARG A 221 -10.58 -3.79 -0.88
C ARG A 221 -10.97 -4.45 0.45
N THR A 222 -10.44 -3.95 1.56
CA THR A 222 -10.61 -4.53 2.90
C THR A 222 -11.39 -3.60 3.84
N ALA A 223 -11.54 -2.32 3.50
CA ALA A 223 -12.22 -1.32 4.32
C ALA A 223 -13.69 -1.70 4.64
N ALA A 224 -14.42 -2.23 3.66
CA ALA A 224 -15.81 -2.63 3.84
C ALA A 224 -15.98 -4.06 4.41
N MET A 225 -14.89 -4.82 4.54
CA MET A 225 -14.94 -6.23 4.92
C MET A 225 -14.92 -6.38 6.45
N PRO A 226 -15.93 -7.02 7.09
CA PRO A 226 -15.88 -7.36 8.51
C PRO A 226 -14.68 -8.24 8.86
N ILE A 227 -14.18 -8.14 10.11
CA ILE A 227 -12.97 -8.89 10.53
C ILE A 227 -13.17 -10.40 10.42
N TRP A 228 -14.34 -10.93 10.80
CA TRP A 228 -14.63 -12.36 10.73
C TRP A 228 -14.59 -12.87 9.27
N GLN A 229 -15.19 -12.13 8.34
CA GLN A 229 -15.19 -12.47 6.92
C GLN A 229 -13.77 -12.39 6.34
N PHE A 230 -13.01 -11.37 6.74
CA PHE A 230 -11.59 -11.26 6.39
C PHE A 230 -10.81 -12.48 6.89
N TRP A 231 -11.05 -12.89 8.14
CA TRP A 231 -10.35 -13.99 8.75
C TRP A 231 -10.61 -15.32 8.04
N GLU A 232 -11.86 -15.62 7.70
CA GLU A 232 -12.20 -16.83 6.93
C GLU A 232 -11.49 -16.90 5.57
N MET A 233 -11.41 -15.77 4.86
CA MET A 233 -10.67 -15.67 3.60
C MET A 233 -9.16 -15.84 3.82
N ALA A 234 -8.59 -15.07 4.74
CA ALA A 234 -7.15 -15.03 4.99
C ALA A 234 -6.62 -16.36 5.58
N TYR A 235 -7.43 -17.07 6.36
CA TYR A 235 -7.06 -18.36 6.93
C TYR A 235 -6.79 -19.40 5.83
N LYS A 236 -7.67 -19.48 4.84
CA LYS A 236 -7.47 -20.35 3.67
C LYS A 236 -6.23 -19.97 2.87
N ASP A 237 -6.08 -18.67 2.60
CA ASP A 237 -5.03 -18.16 1.71
C ASP A 237 -3.62 -18.15 2.35
N LEU A 238 -3.51 -17.90 3.66
CA LEU A 238 -2.24 -17.64 4.34
C LEU A 238 -1.79 -18.77 5.27
N ILE A 239 -2.69 -19.68 5.67
CA ILE A 239 -2.43 -20.72 6.68
C ILE A 239 -2.67 -22.13 6.13
N GLU A 240 -3.79 -22.40 5.46
CA GLU A 240 -4.11 -23.74 4.94
C GLU A 240 -3.48 -24.06 3.57
N GLY A 241 -3.22 -23.03 2.75
CA GLY A 241 -2.65 -23.18 1.40
C GLY A 241 -1.30 -23.87 1.35
#